data_AF-I7KU98-F1
#
_entry.id   AF-I7KU98-F1
#
_cell.length_a   1.000
_cell.length_b   1.000
_cell.length_c   1.000
_cell.angle_alpha   90.00
_cell.angle_beta   90.00
_cell.angle_gamma   90.00
#
_symmetry.space_group_name_H-M   'P 1'
#
loop_
_entity.id
_entity.type
_entity.pdbx_description
1 polymer ?
#
loop_
_entity_poly.entity_id
_entity_poly.type
_entity_poly.pdbx_seq_one_letter_code
_entity_poly.pdbx_strand_id
1 'polypeptide(L)'
;MGIAKEYKDEINNNEYKIIRVSAEIIDLIKEKLGDEVLWVYDDETKELFLFKKPESFTDALAGLGEEMWKNAGGVDYIKQERDSWEN
;
A
#
# COMPACT_ATOMS: atom_id res chain seq x y z
N MET A 1 -27.31 14.91 -25.75
CA MET A 1 -26.05 14.70 -26.49
C MET A 1 -24.92 15.23 -25.61
N GLY A 2 -24.30 14.36 -24.82
CA GLY A 2 -23.24 14.74 -23.88
C GLY A 2 -21.92 14.83 -24.64
N ILE A 3 -21.25 15.97 -24.57
CA ILE A 3 -19.93 16.16 -25.16
C ILE A 3 -18.93 15.53 -24.20
N ALA A 4 -18.42 14.35 -24.54
CA ALA A 4 -17.27 13.77 -23.84
C ALA A 4 -16.08 14.71 -24.06
N LYS A 5 -15.62 15.34 -22.99
CA LYS A 5 -14.42 16.18 -23.01
C LYS A 5 -13.23 15.25 -23.21
N GLU A 6 -12.69 15.21 -24.43
CA GLU A 6 -11.43 14.52 -24.71
C GLU A 6 -10.30 15.27 -23.99
N TYR A 7 -9.82 14.69 -22.89
CA TYR A 7 -8.56 15.09 -22.27
C TYR A 7 -7.43 14.60 -23.19
N LYS A 8 -7.00 15.45 -24.12
CA LYS A 8 -5.73 15.30 -24.82
C LYS A 8 -4.63 15.84 -23.93
N ASP A 9 -4.12 14.99 -23.06
CA ASP A 9 -2.83 15.23 -22.44
C ASP A 9 -1.76 14.58 -23.33
N GLU A 10 -1.09 15.39 -24.14
CA GLU A 10 0.24 15.06 -24.67
C GLU A 10 1.21 15.01 -23.48
N ILE A 11 1.20 13.90 -22.74
CA ILE A 11 2.19 13.67 -21.70
C ILE A 11 3.38 12.95 -22.34
N ASN A 12 4.56 13.50 -22.10
CA ASN A 12 5.86 13.01 -22.54
C ASN A 12 5.98 11.47 -22.35
N ASN A 13 6.05 10.72 -23.45
CA ASN A 13 5.77 9.29 -23.53
C ASN A 13 6.83 8.37 -22.87
N ASN A 14 7.81 8.93 -22.14
CA ASN A 14 8.95 8.20 -21.59
C ASN A 14 8.90 7.99 -20.07
N GLU A 15 8.00 8.65 -19.33
CA GLU A 15 8.00 8.59 -17.86
C GLU A 15 6.93 7.65 -17.28
N TYR A 16 5.92 7.26 -18.06
CA TYR A 16 4.84 6.41 -17.58
C TYR A 16 4.21 5.61 -18.72
N LYS A 17 3.62 4.45 -18.38
CA LYS A 17 2.86 3.60 -19.30
C LYS A 17 1.40 3.57 -18.85
N ILE A 18 0.47 3.76 -19.79
CA ILE A 18 -0.96 3.65 -19.53
C ILE A 18 -1.42 2.22 -19.77
N ILE A 19 -1.97 1.58 -18.74
CA ILE A 19 -2.67 0.31 -18.85
C ILE A 19 -4.17 0.61 -18.89
N ARG A 20 -4.85 0.15 -19.95
CA ARG A 20 -6.31 0.26 -20.06
C ARG A 20 -6.95 -1.00 -19.50
N VAL A 21 -7.81 -0.85 -18.51
CA VAL A 21 -8.61 -1.91 -17.90
C VAL A 21 -10.10 -1.63 -18.15
N SER A 22 -10.97 -2.63 -17.95
CA SER A 22 -12.41 -2.44 -18.12
C SER A 22 -12.98 -1.51 -17.05
N ALA A 23 -14.07 -0.81 -17.39
CA ALA A 23 -14.77 0.07 -16.45
C ALA A 23 -15.24 -0.69 -15.21
N GLU A 24 -15.74 -1.92 -15.38
CA GLU A 24 -16.21 -2.78 -14.29
C GLU A 24 -15.12 -3.05 -13.23
N ILE A 25 -13.87 -3.25 -13.67
CA ILE A 25 -12.74 -3.44 -12.75
C ILE A 25 -12.44 -2.15 -11.98
N ILE A 26 -12.47 -0.99 -12.65
CA ILE A 26 -12.26 0.30 -12.00
C ILE A 26 -13.37 0.58 -10.98
N ASP A 27 -14.61 0.32 -11.33
CA ASP A 27 -15.76 0.53 -10.43
C ASP A 27 -15.67 -0.38 -9.20
N LEU A 28 -15.28 -1.64 -9.39
CA LEU A 28 -15.01 -2.57 -8.28
C LEU A 28 -13.88 -2.06 -7.38
N ILE A 29 -12.77 -1.58 -7.95
CA ILE A 29 -11.65 -1.02 -7.18
C ILE A 29 -12.12 0.19 -6.37
N LYS A 30 -12.88 1.11 -6.96
CA LYS A 30 -13.41 2.28 -6.26
C LYS A 30 -14.36 1.92 -5.14
N GLU A 31 -15.26 0.96 -5.38
CA GLU A 31 -16.19 0.47 -4.37
C GLU A 31 -15.45 -0.12 -3.16
N LYS A 32 -14.38 -0.89 -3.40
CA LYS A 32 -13.65 -1.61 -2.34
C LYS A 32 -12.57 -0.79 -1.67
N LEU A 33 -11.81 -0.02 -2.44
CA LEU A 33 -10.56 0.63 -2.01
C LEU A 33 -10.64 2.16 -2.03
N GLY A 34 -11.68 2.75 -2.62
CA GLY A 34 -11.85 4.19 -2.76
C GLY A 34 -11.19 4.75 -4.02
N ASP A 35 -11.17 6.08 -4.13
CA ASP A 35 -10.68 6.78 -5.31
C ASP A 35 -9.14 6.79 -5.43
N GLU A 36 -8.44 6.68 -4.30
CA GLU A 36 -6.99 6.63 -4.24
C GLU A 36 -6.52 5.29 -3.68
N VAL A 37 -5.62 4.63 -4.40
CA VAL A 37 -5.04 3.36 -4.02
C VAL A 37 -3.52 3.45 -3.95
N LEU A 38 -2.94 2.70 -3.01
CA LEU A 38 -1.52 2.38 -3.03
C LEU A 38 -1.34 1.09 -3.82
N TRP A 39 -0.20 0.93 -4.47
CA TRP A 39 0.12 -0.29 -5.18
C TRP A 39 1.54 -0.75 -4.87
N VAL A 40 1.74 -2.06 -4.89
CA VAL A 40 3.09 -2.66 -4.85
C VAL A 40 3.14 -3.79 -5.85
N TYR A 41 4.28 -3.92 -6.51
CA TYR A 41 4.54 -5.03 -7.41
C TYR A 41 5.46 -6.02 -6.71
N ASP A 42 5.02 -7.28 -6.66
CA ASP A 42 5.82 -8.37 -6.13
C ASP A 42 6.60 -9.02 -7.27
N ASP A 43 7.92 -8.97 -7.18
CA ASP A 43 8.81 -9.50 -8.20
C ASP A 43 8.92 -11.04 -8.16
N GLU A 44 8.58 -11.69 -7.06
CA GLU A 44 8.61 -13.16 -6.95
C GLU A 44 7.35 -13.77 -7.57
N THR A 45 6.18 -13.25 -7.19
CA THR A 45 4.89 -13.78 -7.68
C THR A 45 4.46 -13.15 -9.01
N LYS A 46 5.07 -12.03 -9.42
CA LYS A 46 4.70 -11.23 -10.59
C LYS A 46 3.30 -10.64 -10.51
N GLU A 47 2.85 -10.34 -9.29
CA GLU A 47 1.52 -9.81 -9.01
C GLU A 47 1.55 -8.30 -8.67
N LEU A 48 0.48 -7.60 -9.02
CA LEU A 48 0.25 -6.21 -8.62
C LEU A 48 -0.82 -6.18 -7.53
N PHE A 49 -0.42 -5.80 -6.32
CA PHE A 49 -1.35 -5.63 -5.20
C PHE A 49 -1.83 -4.19 -5.13
N LEU A 50 -3.14 -4.01 -4.91
CA LEU A 50 -3.77 -2.72 -4.68
C LEU A 50 -4.28 -2.66 -3.24
N PHE A 51 -3.99 -1.57 -2.56
CA PHE A 51 -4.41 -1.33 -1.18
C PHE A 51 -5.18 -0.03 -1.09
N LYS A 52 -6.18 -0.01 -0.20
CA LYS A 52 -6.85 1.23 0.17
C LYS A 52 -5.82 2.17 0.78
N LYS A 53 -5.73 3.39 0.27
CA LYS A 53 -4.93 4.42 0.91
C LYS A 53 -5.57 4.80 2.25
N PRO A 54 -4.83 4.78 3.37
CA PRO A 54 -5.36 5.22 4.64
C PRO A 54 -5.63 6.73 4.59
N GLU A 55 -6.72 7.18 5.23
CA GLU A 55 -7.03 8.62 5.35
C GLU A 55 -5.94 9.36 6.13
N SER A 56 -5.30 8.66 7.07
CA SER A 56 -4.19 9.16 7.88
C SER A 56 -3.20 8.02 8.09
N PHE A 57 -1.99 8.17 7.55
CA PHE A 57 -0.90 7.24 7.82
C PHE A 57 -0.48 7.27 9.29
N THR A 58 -0.59 8.44 9.94
CA THR A 58 -0.30 8.57 11.36
C THR A 58 -1.25 7.71 12.18
N ASP A 59 -2.55 7.75 11.90
CA ASP A 59 -3.52 6.95 12.64
C ASP A 59 -3.40 5.46 12.29
N ALA A 60 -3.14 5.13 11.02
CA ALA A 60 -2.94 3.75 10.57
C ALA A 60 -1.68 3.09 11.14
N LEU A 61 -0.64 3.88 11.45
CA LEU A 61 0.64 3.39 11.99
C LEU A 61 0.80 3.66 13.49
N ALA A 62 -0.11 4.43 14.09
CA ALA A 62 -0.09 4.68 15.53
C ALA A 62 -0.25 3.36 16.29
N GLY A 63 0.65 3.12 17.26
CA GLY A 63 0.65 1.90 18.04
C GLY A 63 1.31 0.70 17.38
N LEU A 64 1.70 0.76 16.10
CA LEU A 64 2.39 -0.35 15.42
C LEU A 64 3.69 -0.73 16.15
N GLY A 65 4.45 0.26 16.62
CA GLY A 65 5.66 0.00 17.41
C GLY A 65 5.37 -0.71 18.75
N GLU A 66 4.27 -0.36 19.42
CA GLU A 66 3.85 -1.01 20.66
C GLU A 66 3.42 -2.46 20.40
N GLU A 67 2.67 -2.69 19.33
CA GLU A 67 2.22 -4.03 18.93
C GLU A 67 3.40 -4.92 18.54
N MET A 68 4.30 -4.43 17.69
CA MET A 68 5.52 -5.14 17.32
C MET A 68 6.36 -5.49 18.55
N TRP A 69 6.48 -4.57 19.50
CA TRP A 69 7.24 -4.81 20.73
C TRP A 69 6.60 -5.88 21.62
N LYS A 70 5.28 -5.89 21.73
CA LYS A 70 4.54 -6.96 22.44
C LYS A 70 4.73 -8.32 21.75
N ASN A 71 4.61 -8.36 20.43
CA ASN A 71 4.74 -9.59 19.64
C ASN A 71 6.17 -10.17 19.68
N ALA A 72 7.19 -9.32 19.76
CA ALA A 72 8.57 -9.76 19.91
C ALA A 72 8.90 -10.38 21.29
N GLY A 73 7.97 -10.33 22.26
CA GLY A 73 8.18 -10.81 23.63
C GLY A 73 8.52 -9.69 24.63
N GLY A 74 8.51 -8.43 24.19
CA GLY A 74 8.65 -7.24 25.03
C GLY A 74 9.84 -7.31 25.98
N VAL A 75 9.56 -7.30 27.28
CA VAL A 75 10.60 -7.30 28.33
C VAL A 75 11.39 -8.61 28.35
N ASP A 76 10.77 -9.74 28.03
CA ASP A 76 11.44 -11.04 28.07
C ASP A 76 12.41 -11.22 26.90
N TYR A 77 12.12 -10.59 25.76
CA TYR A 77 13.09 -10.46 24.66
C TYR A 77 14.35 -9.69 25.09
N ILE A 78 14.18 -8.54 25.76
CA ILE A 78 15.33 -7.77 26.27
C ILE A 78 16.18 -8.58 27.25
N LYS A 79 15.54 -9.38 28.12
CA LYS A 79 16.26 -10.25 29.07
C LYS A 79 17.07 -11.31 28.33
N GLN A 80 16.47 -12.02 27.36
CA GLN A 80 17.19 -12.99 26.55
C GLN A 80 18.40 -12.40 25.84
N GLU A 81 18.25 -11.23 25.22
CA GLU A 81 19.36 -10.55 24.53
C GLU A 81 20.48 -10.17 25.50
N ARG A 82 20.14 -9.67 26.71
CA ARG A 82 21.15 -9.33 27.73
C ARG A 82 21.88 -10.55 28.25
N ASP A 83 21.15 -11.62 28.57
CA ASP A 83 21.75 -12.88 29.04
C ASP A 83 22.66 -13.50 27.97
N SER A 84 22.39 -13.26 26.69
CA SER A 84 23.23 -13.73 25.58
C SER A 84 24.59 -13.02 25.48
N TRP A 85 24.73 -11.82 26.06
CA TRP A 85 25.99 -11.04 26.02
C TRP A 85 26.89 -11.31 27.24
N GLU A 86 26.34 -11.89 28.30
CA GLU A 86 27.10 -12.28 29.50
C GLU A 86 27.69 -13.70 29.40
N ASN A 87 27.41 -14.42 28.30
CA ASN A 87 27.99 -15.73 27.95
C ASN A 87 29.05 -15.61 26.86
#